data_AF-A0A0B7AMG7-F1
#
_entry.id   AF-A0A0B7AMG7-F1
#
_cell.length_a   1.000
_cell.length_b   1.000
_cell.length_c   1.000
_cell.angle_alpha   90.00
_cell.angle_beta   90.00
_cell.angle_gamma   90.00
#
_symmetry.space_group_name_H-M   'P 1'
#
loop_
_entity.id
_entity.type
_entity.pdbx_description
1 polymer ?
#
loop_
_entity_poly.entity_id
_entity_poly.type
_entity_poly.pdbx_seq_one_letter_code
_entity_poly.pdbx_strand_id
1 'polypeptide(L)'
;GDRPGLKDEDFQASVATLRSIAECLDLECVLLRERNAEEGKAAEFLLRKRLQSEDFMEVRVAVVGNVDAGKSTLLGVLTHGELDNGRGMARQKLFRHKHEMESGRTSSVGNDILGFDASGGVVNKPEHGHLDWIKICEESAKVITFIDLAGHERYLKTTVFGMTGHAPDFAMLMIGANAGVIGMTKEHLGLALALN
;
A
#
# COMPACT_ATOMS: atom_id res chain seq x y z
N GLY A 1 26.51 8.88 13.88
CA GLY A 1 27.04 7.66 14.51
C GLY A 1 25.87 6.81 14.90
N ASP A 2 25.94 5.51 14.62
CA ASP A 2 24.96 4.57 15.17
C ASP A 2 24.99 4.67 16.71
N ARG A 3 23.83 4.63 17.35
CA ARG A 3 23.76 4.66 18.81
C ARG A 3 24.26 3.31 19.35
N PRO A 4 24.97 3.27 20.49
CA PRO A 4 25.34 2.01 21.14
C PRO A 4 24.09 1.19 21.47
N GLY A 5 24.22 -0.14 21.39
CA GLY A 5 23.13 -1.07 21.67
C GLY A 5 22.94 -1.31 23.17
N LEU A 6 22.00 -2.20 23.50
CA LEU A 6 21.80 -2.73 24.84
C LEU A 6 22.48 -4.10 24.96
N LYS A 7 23.12 -4.36 26.10
CA LYS A 7 23.59 -5.72 26.43
C LYS A 7 22.40 -6.67 26.55
N ASP A 8 22.62 -7.97 26.40
CA ASP A 8 21.53 -8.96 26.35
C ASP A 8 20.57 -8.87 27.56
N GLU A 9 21.10 -8.70 28.77
CA GLU A 9 20.28 -8.57 29.99
C GLU A 9 19.40 -7.30 29.97
N ASP A 10 20.01 -6.15 29.68
CA ASP A 10 19.31 -4.85 29.60
C ASP A 10 18.30 -4.82 28.44
N PHE A 11 18.62 -5.49 27.34
CA PHE A 11 17.76 -5.64 26.18
C PHE A 11 16.51 -6.43 26.55
N GLN A 12 16.66 -7.61 27.17
CA GLN A 12 15.52 -8.42 27.59
C GLN A 12 14.65 -7.69 28.63
N ALA A 13 15.27 -6.99 29.58
CA ALA A 13 14.55 -6.17 30.55
C ALA A 13 13.73 -5.06 29.87
N SER A 14 14.34 -4.35 28.92
CA SER A 14 13.68 -3.27 28.17
C SER A 14 12.51 -3.80 27.33
N VAL A 15 12.67 -4.94 26.68
CA VAL A 15 11.59 -5.59 25.90
C VAL A 15 10.45 -6.06 26.80
N ALA A 16 10.76 -6.61 27.98
CA ALA A 16 9.75 -7.01 28.95
C ALA A 16 8.94 -5.81 29.47
N THR A 17 9.61 -4.70 29.80
CA THR A 17 8.94 -3.45 30.19
C THR A 17 8.06 -2.91 29.07
N LEU A 18 8.56 -2.90 27.82
CA LEU A 18 7.79 -2.44 26.67
C LEU A 18 6.52 -3.27 26.46
N ARG A 19 6.62 -4.60 26.55
CA ARG A 19 5.47 -5.51 26.42
C ARG A 19 4.45 -5.30 27.54
N SER A 20 4.91 -5.12 28.78
CA SER A 20 4.03 -4.82 29.92
C SER A 20 3.28 -3.50 29.72
N ILE A 21 3.95 -2.45 29.25
CA ILE A 21 3.32 -1.16 28.94
C ILE A 21 2.29 -1.33 27.81
N ALA A 22 2.64 -2.05 26.75
CA ALA A 22 1.74 -2.29 25.63
C ALA A 22 0.48 -3.04 26.08
N GLU A 23 0.61 -4.08 26.89
CA GLU A 23 -0.51 -4.85 27.44
C GLU A 23 -1.41 -3.99 28.35
N CYS A 24 -0.83 -3.17 29.22
CA CYS A 24 -1.60 -2.25 30.07
C CYS A 24 -2.42 -1.21 29.27
N LEU A 25 -1.99 -0.89 28.06
CA LEU A 25 -2.64 0.09 27.18
C LEU A 25 -3.49 -0.56 26.08
N ASP A 26 -3.67 -1.89 26.11
CA ASP A 26 -4.32 -2.69 25.06
C ASP A 26 -3.76 -2.40 23.65
N LEU A 27 -2.43 -2.30 23.58
CA LEU A 27 -1.66 -2.13 22.36
C LEU A 27 -1.07 -3.47 21.92
N GLU A 28 -1.06 -3.69 20.61
CA GLU A 28 -0.29 -4.76 20.00
C GLU A 28 1.16 -4.32 19.81
N CYS A 29 2.10 -5.18 20.20
CA CYS A 29 3.54 -4.91 20.16
C CYS A 29 4.23 -5.92 19.24
N VAL A 30 4.66 -5.45 18.07
CA VAL A 30 5.28 -6.28 17.02
C VAL A 30 6.76 -5.92 16.91
N LEU A 31 7.65 -6.92 16.98
CA LEU A 31 9.07 -6.73 16.68
C LEU A 31 9.24 -6.59 15.16
N LEU A 32 9.66 -5.41 14.69
CA LEU A 32 9.92 -5.17 13.27
C LEU A 32 11.31 -5.63 12.85
N ARG A 33 12.30 -5.33 13.68
CA ARG A 33 13.70 -5.57 13.37
C ARG A 33 14.51 -5.67 14.63
N GLU A 34 15.44 -6.63 14.66
CA GLU A 34 16.52 -6.70 15.62
C GLU A 34 17.84 -6.59 14.85
N ARG A 35 18.80 -5.82 15.38
CA ARG A 35 20.14 -5.67 14.81
C ARG A 35 21.20 -5.70 15.91
N ASN A 36 22.36 -6.23 15.57
CA ASN A 36 23.56 -6.07 16.38
C ASN A 36 24.12 -4.66 16.15
N ALA A 37 24.30 -3.90 17.22
CA ALA A 37 24.96 -2.59 17.22
C ALA A 37 26.42 -2.74 17.69
N GLU A 38 27.20 -1.65 17.67
CA GLU A 38 28.60 -1.67 18.12
C GLU A 38 28.76 -2.23 19.53
N GLU A 39 27.81 -1.95 20.42
CA GLU A 39 27.78 -2.46 21.80
C GLU A 39 26.44 -3.14 22.11
N GLY A 40 26.22 -4.36 21.62
CA GLY A 40 25.04 -5.18 21.96
C GLY A 40 23.96 -5.16 20.89
N LYS A 41 22.68 -5.12 21.30
CA LYS A 41 21.51 -5.25 20.42
C LYS A 41 20.63 -4.00 20.41
N ALA A 42 20.04 -3.72 19.27
CA ALA A 42 19.00 -2.72 19.10
C ALA A 42 17.81 -3.34 18.39
N ALA A 43 16.61 -3.02 18.85
CA ALA A 43 15.38 -3.49 18.22
C ALA A 43 14.40 -2.36 17.98
N GLU A 44 13.64 -2.49 16.90
CA GLU A 44 12.55 -1.60 16.49
C GLU A 44 11.23 -2.35 16.68
N PHE A 45 10.33 -1.74 17.44
CA PHE A 45 9.01 -2.28 17.71
C PHE A 45 7.94 -1.36 17.14
N LEU A 46 6.89 -1.96 16.60
CA LEU A 46 5.68 -1.27 16.17
C LEU A 46 4.60 -1.47 17.23
N LEU A 47 4.16 -0.36 17.82
CA LEU A 47 3.03 -0.34 18.75
C LEU A 47 1.78 0.10 17.99
N ARG A 48 0.72 -0.70 18.03
CA ARG A 48 -0.56 -0.38 17.39
C ARG A 48 -1.67 -0.43 18.43
N LYS A 49 -2.54 0.57 18.42
CA LYS A 49 -3.79 0.51 19.19
C LYS A 49 -4.73 -0.48 18.52
N ARG A 50 -5.35 -1.37 19.29
CA ARG A 50 -6.46 -2.17 18.81
C ARG A 50 -7.65 -1.25 18.54
N LEU A 51 -8.06 -1.18 17.29
CA LEU A 51 -9.30 -0.50 16.92
C LEU A 51 -10.48 -1.40 17.31
N GLN A 52 -11.63 -0.79 17.58
CA GLN A 52 -12.86 -1.56 17.75
C GLN A 52 -13.24 -2.19 16.40
N SER A 53 -13.92 -3.33 16.43
CA SER A 53 -14.23 -4.18 15.27
C SER A 53 -15.02 -3.50 14.14
N GLU A 54 -15.52 -2.28 14.36
CA GLU A 54 -16.28 -1.49 13.39
C GLU A 54 -15.43 -0.41 12.69
N ASP A 55 -14.20 -0.16 13.15
CA ASP A 55 -13.31 0.86 12.62
C ASP A 55 -11.98 0.24 12.16
N PHE A 56 -11.58 0.57 10.94
CA PHE A 56 -10.22 0.31 10.44
C PHE A 56 -9.54 1.63 10.09
N MET A 57 -8.21 1.66 10.22
CA MET A 57 -7.44 2.79 9.71
C MET A 57 -7.31 2.67 8.19
N GLU A 58 -7.90 3.62 7.46
CA GLU A 58 -7.72 3.71 6.01
C GLU A 58 -6.58 4.67 5.64
N VAL A 59 -5.77 4.30 4.66
CA VAL A 59 -4.85 5.20 3.96
C VAL A 59 -5.12 5.11 2.47
N ARG A 60 -5.45 6.23 1.84
CA ARG A 60 -5.74 6.33 0.41
C ARG A 60 -4.49 6.73 -0.35
N VAL A 61 -4.11 5.92 -1.33
CA VAL A 61 -2.91 6.12 -2.14
C VAL A 61 -3.31 6.23 -3.60
N ALA A 62 -3.16 7.40 -4.20
CA ALA A 62 -3.35 7.59 -5.62
C ALA A 62 -2.15 7.07 -6.41
N VAL A 63 -2.38 6.18 -7.36
CA VAL A 63 -1.32 5.62 -8.22
C VAL A 63 -1.29 6.36 -9.54
N VAL A 64 -0.20 7.10 -9.76
CA VAL A 64 -0.06 8.00 -10.90
C VAL A 64 1.24 7.74 -11.68
N GLY A 65 1.23 8.05 -12.97
CA GLY A 65 2.39 7.90 -13.84
C GLY A 65 2.01 7.68 -15.30
N ASN A 66 3.00 7.68 -16.20
CA ASN A 66 2.76 7.55 -17.64
C ASN A 66 2.09 6.21 -18.03
N VAL A 67 1.60 6.15 -19.27
CA VAL A 67 1.20 4.88 -19.92
C VAL A 67 2.35 3.88 -19.83
N ASP A 68 2.02 2.61 -19.60
CA ASP A 68 2.96 1.48 -19.54
C ASP A 68 4.00 1.55 -18.40
N ALA A 69 3.85 2.45 -17.44
CA ALA A 69 4.66 2.50 -16.22
C ALA A 69 4.41 1.32 -15.24
N GLY A 70 3.47 0.42 -15.57
CA GLY A 70 3.16 -0.76 -14.74
C GLY A 70 2.18 -0.54 -13.59
N LYS A 71 1.42 0.58 -13.57
CA LYS A 71 0.49 0.95 -12.49
C LYS A 71 -0.50 -0.15 -12.10
N SER A 72 -1.44 -0.45 -12.99
CA SER A 72 -2.45 -1.46 -12.75
C SER A 72 -1.86 -2.87 -12.66
N THR A 73 -0.71 -3.11 -13.28
CA THR A 73 0.00 -4.40 -13.12
C THR A 73 0.52 -4.58 -11.70
N LEU A 74 1.20 -3.57 -11.14
CA LEU A 74 1.69 -3.61 -9.76
C LEU A 74 0.53 -3.73 -8.76
N LEU A 75 -0.54 -2.97 -8.97
CA LEU A 75 -1.73 -3.05 -8.13
C LEU A 75 -2.35 -4.44 -8.15
N GLY A 76 -2.51 -5.04 -9.34
CA GLY A 76 -3.06 -6.39 -9.46
C GLY A 76 -2.22 -7.43 -8.70
N VAL A 77 -0.89 -7.31 -8.76
CA VAL A 77 0.02 -8.17 -7.99
C VAL A 77 -0.13 -7.95 -6.49
N LEU A 78 -0.14 -6.69 -6.04
CA LEU A 78 -0.21 -6.35 -4.62
C LEU A 78 -1.53 -6.79 -3.98
N THR A 79 -2.66 -6.59 -4.66
CA THR A 79 -3.99 -6.85 -4.07
C THR A 79 -4.42 -8.30 -4.18
N HIS A 80 -3.99 -9.02 -5.22
CA HIS A 80 -4.39 -10.42 -5.46
C HIS A 80 -3.31 -11.44 -5.07
N GLY A 81 -2.08 -11.02 -4.76
CA GLY A 81 -1.00 -11.91 -4.33
C GLY A 81 -0.46 -12.83 -5.44
N GLU A 82 -0.82 -12.59 -6.70
CA GLU A 82 -0.38 -13.38 -7.85
C GLU A 82 0.56 -12.57 -8.75
N LEU A 83 1.68 -13.17 -9.14
CA LEU A 83 2.64 -12.52 -10.04
C LEU A 83 2.07 -12.37 -11.46
N ASP A 84 2.39 -11.26 -12.10
CA ASP A 84 2.03 -11.07 -13.50
C ASP A 84 2.83 -12.03 -14.42
N ASN A 85 2.17 -12.54 -15.46
CA ASN A 85 2.80 -13.45 -16.42
C ASN A 85 3.49 -12.72 -17.60
N GLY A 86 3.66 -11.39 -17.51
CA GLY A 86 4.21 -10.55 -18.57
C GLY A 86 3.24 -10.31 -19.74
N ARG A 87 2.02 -10.86 -19.70
CA ARG A 87 0.94 -10.63 -20.67
C ARG A 87 -0.22 -9.82 -20.08
N GLY A 88 -0.04 -9.25 -18.89
CA GLY A 88 -1.02 -8.40 -18.22
C GLY A 88 -2.12 -9.16 -17.49
N MET A 89 -1.87 -10.40 -17.06
CA MET A 89 -2.79 -11.19 -16.23
C MET A 89 -3.17 -10.45 -14.95
N ALA A 90 -2.22 -9.80 -14.29
CA ALA A 90 -2.47 -9.09 -13.04
C ALA A 90 -3.40 -7.88 -13.25
N ARG A 91 -3.13 -7.05 -14.27
CA ARG A 91 -3.95 -5.86 -14.57
C ARG A 91 -5.35 -6.20 -15.11
N GLN A 92 -5.51 -7.35 -15.76
CA GLN A 92 -6.81 -7.81 -16.25
C GLN A 92 -7.84 -7.98 -15.13
N LYS A 93 -7.39 -8.33 -13.91
CA LYS A 93 -8.26 -8.43 -12.73
C LYS A 93 -8.81 -7.08 -12.27
N LEU A 94 -8.16 -5.98 -12.65
CA LEU A 94 -8.55 -4.62 -12.25
C LEU A 94 -9.42 -3.92 -13.31
N PHE A 95 -9.44 -4.41 -14.55
CA PHE A 95 -10.20 -3.78 -15.63
C PHE A 95 -11.70 -3.91 -15.40
N ARG A 96 -12.40 -2.78 -15.56
CA ARG A 96 -13.85 -2.66 -15.28
C ARG A 96 -14.68 -2.59 -16.55
N HIS A 97 -14.05 -2.22 -17.66
CA HIS A 97 -14.74 -2.01 -18.92
C HIS A 97 -14.17 -2.88 -20.04
N LYS A 98 -15.05 -3.30 -20.95
CA LYS A 98 -14.69 -4.14 -22.09
C LYS A 98 -13.56 -3.54 -22.94
N HIS A 99 -13.58 -2.23 -23.17
CA HIS A 99 -12.53 -1.55 -23.94
C HIS A 99 -11.18 -1.50 -23.22
N GLU A 100 -11.14 -1.60 -21.89
CA GLU A 100 -9.88 -1.72 -21.14
C GLU A 100 -9.26 -3.11 -21.34
N MET A 101 -10.11 -4.15 -21.37
CA MET A 101 -9.69 -5.53 -21.68
C MET A 101 -9.17 -5.65 -23.12
N GLU A 102 -9.83 -5.00 -24.07
CA GLU A 102 -9.44 -5.01 -25.49
C GLU A 102 -8.17 -4.18 -25.75
N SER A 103 -8.05 -3.00 -25.16
CA SER A 103 -6.90 -2.09 -25.38
C SER A 103 -5.71 -2.38 -24.47
N GLY A 104 -5.91 -3.09 -23.37
CA GLY A 104 -4.91 -3.30 -22.32
C GLY A 104 -4.57 -2.03 -21.54
N ARG A 105 -5.43 -1.00 -21.56
CA ARG A 105 -5.19 0.31 -20.92
C ARG A 105 -6.32 0.67 -19.97
N THR A 106 -5.95 1.14 -18.79
CA THR A 106 -6.88 1.74 -17.81
C THR A 106 -7.40 3.07 -18.34
N SER A 107 -8.71 3.23 -18.28
CA SER A 107 -9.46 4.39 -18.78
C SER A 107 -10.35 5.04 -17.71
N SER A 108 -10.62 4.31 -16.63
CA SER A 108 -11.49 4.67 -15.52
C SER A 108 -10.69 4.85 -14.23
N VAL A 109 -11.31 5.46 -13.21
CA VAL A 109 -10.74 5.47 -11.86
C VAL A 109 -11.05 4.13 -11.21
N GLY A 110 -9.99 3.38 -10.89
CA GLY A 110 -10.01 2.14 -10.14
C GLY A 110 -9.87 2.38 -8.65
N ASN A 111 -10.47 1.53 -7.83
CA ASN A 111 -10.16 1.42 -6.40
C ASN A 111 -9.93 -0.05 -6.10
N ASP A 112 -8.87 -0.35 -5.36
CA ASP A 112 -8.53 -1.68 -4.89
C ASP A 112 -7.91 -1.58 -3.51
N ILE A 113 -8.17 -2.58 -2.65
CA ILE A 113 -7.74 -2.52 -1.24
C ILE A 113 -6.69 -3.59 -0.92
N LEU A 114 -5.79 -3.24 0.00
CA LEU A 114 -4.82 -4.13 0.61
C LEU A 114 -4.91 -4.01 2.13
N GLY A 115 -5.35 -5.08 2.77
CA GLY A 115 -5.55 -5.18 4.20
C GLY A 115 -4.34 -5.76 4.93
N PHE A 116 -4.08 -5.20 6.11
CA PHE A 116 -3.06 -5.69 7.04
C PHE A 116 -3.68 -5.96 8.41
N ASP A 117 -3.38 -7.13 8.97
CA ASP A 117 -3.69 -7.42 10.37
C ASP A 117 -2.82 -6.59 11.33
N ALA A 118 -3.08 -6.71 12.62
CA ALA A 118 -2.37 -5.96 13.64
C ALA A 118 -0.88 -6.36 13.77
N SER A 119 -0.54 -7.60 13.37
CA SER A 119 0.84 -8.09 13.28
C SER A 119 1.59 -7.59 12.03
N GLY A 120 0.86 -7.02 11.06
CA GLY A 120 1.39 -6.57 9.77
C GLY A 120 1.36 -7.64 8.67
N GLY A 121 0.69 -8.77 8.91
CA GLY A 121 0.41 -9.78 7.89
C GLY A 121 -0.63 -9.27 6.89
N VAL A 122 -0.49 -9.66 5.62
CA VAL A 122 -1.48 -9.36 4.57
C VAL A 122 -2.68 -10.28 4.73
N VAL A 123 -3.89 -9.71 4.75
CA VAL A 123 -5.15 -10.49 4.90
C VAL A 123 -5.87 -10.75 3.58
N ASN A 124 -5.42 -10.14 2.48
CA ASN A 124 -5.94 -10.39 1.14
C ASN A 124 -5.77 -11.87 0.74
N LYS A 125 -6.85 -12.64 0.88
CA LYS A 125 -6.92 -14.05 0.50
C LYS A 125 -8.00 -14.21 -0.56
N PRO A 126 -7.62 -14.25 -1.86
CA PRO A 126 -8.59 -14.47 -2.91
C PRO A 126 -9.21 -15.87 -2.80
N GLU A 127 -10.54 -15.93 -2.77
CA GLU A 127 -11.29 -17.18 -2.86
C GLU A 127 -11.78 -17.35 -4.30
N HIS A 128 -11.39 -18.43 -4.97
CA HIS A 128 -11.70 -18.67 -6.39
C HIS A 128 -11.30 -17.52 -7.33
N GLY A 129 -10.23 -16.79 -7.00
CA GLY A 129 -9.73 -15.66 -7.79
C GLY A 129 -10.46 -14.34 -7.54
N HIS A 130 -11.42 -14.30 -6.62
CA HIS A 130 -12.13 -13.08 -6.23
C HIS A 130 -11.76 -12.65 -4.81
N LEU A 131 -11.59 -11.35 -4.61
CA LEU A 131 -11.37 -10.74 -3.30
C LEU A 131 -12.71 -10.30 -2.71
N ASP A 132 -12.97 -10.70 -1.47
CA ASP A 132 -14.08 -10.18 -0.68
C ASP A 132 -13.61 -8.99 0.15
N TRP A 133 -14.07 -7.80 -0.23
CA TRP A 133 -13.65 -6.57 0.42
C TRP A 133 -14.20 -6.45 1.84
N ILE A 134 -15.36 -7.03 2.13
CA ILE A 134 -15.95 -7.00 3.48
C ILE A 134 -15.07 -7.80 4.43
N LYS A 135 -14.72 -9.03 4.02
CA LYS A 135 -13.82 -9.90 4.79
C LYS A 135 -12.44 -9.28 4.99
N ILE A 136 -11.88 -8.63 3.97
CA ILE A 136 -10.60 -7.92 4.09
C ILE A 136 -10.70 -6.82 5.14
N CYS A 137 -11.77 -6.01 5.14
CA CYS A 137 -11.95 -4.97 6.14
C CYS A 137 -12.13 -5.54 7.55
N GLU A 138 -12.91 -6.61 7.72
CA GLU A 138 -13.13 -7.27 9.02
C GLU A 138 -11.85 -7.89 9.61
N GLU A 139 -10.99 -8.46 8.77
CA GLU A 139 -9.71 -9.05 9.20
C GLU A 139 -8.58 -8.00 9.34
N SER A 140 -8.79 -6.75 8.91
CA SER A 140 -7.76 -5.70 8.86
C SER A 140 -7.75 -4.79 10.07
N ALA A 141 -6.56 -4.58 10.64
CA ALA A 141 -6.29 -3.44 11.52
C ALA A 141 -6.00 -2.15 10.73
N LYS A 142 -5.51 -2.29 9.49
CA LYS A 142 -5.23 -1.17 8.59
C LYS A 142 -5.52 -1.58 7.14
N VAL A 143 -6.18 -0.70 6.41
CA VAL A 143 -6.48 -0.87 4.97
C VAL A 143 -5.76 0.21 4.18
N ILE A 144 -5.08 -0.19 3.12
CA ILE A 144 -4.57 0.72 2.09
C ILE A 144 -5.51 0.65 0.90
N THR A 145 -6.15 1.77 0.57
CA THR A 145 -6.99 1.91 -0.61
C THR A 145 -6.16 2.53 -1.72
N PHE A 146 -5.88 1.77 -2.77
CA PHE A 146 -5.23 2.25 -3.96
C PHE A 146 -6.25 2.82 -4.93
N ILE A 147 -6.02 4.05 -5.39
CA ILE A 147 -6.82 4.71 -6.42
C ILE A 147 -6.02 4.58 -7.73
N ASP A 148 -6.40 3.64 -8.60
CA ASP A 148 -5.76 3.43 -9.90
C ASP A 148 -6.21 4.50 -10.88
N LEU A 149 -5.26 5.30 -11.37
CA LEU A 149 -5.54 6.43 -12.26
C LEU A 149 -4.98 6.16 -13.66
N ALA A 150 -5.75 6.58 -14.66
CA ALA A 150 -5.39 6.35 -16.05
C ALA A 150 -4.07 7.05 -16.42
N GLY A 151 -3.23 6.34 -17.18
CA GLY A 151 -1.89 6.82 -17.57
C GLY A 151 -1.85 7.66 -18.85
N HIS A 152 -2.92 7.66 -19.63
CA HIS A 152 -2.94 8.22 -20.99
C HIS A 152 -3.58 9.60 -20.99
N GLU A 153 -3.01 10.54 -21.77
CA GLU A 153 -3.43 11.95 -21.83
C GLU A 153 -4.93 12.16 -22.12
N ARG A 154 -5.52 11.32 -22.98
CA ARG A 154 -6.96 11.29 -23.28
C ARG A 154 -7.85 11.16 -22.03
N TYR A 155 -7.33 10.58 -20.95
CA TYR A 155 -8.05 10.37 -19.69
C TYR A 155 -7.60 11.31 -18.57
N LEU A 156 -6.84 12.37 -18.88
CA LEU A 156 -6.37 13.34 -17.88
C LEU A 156 -7.51 13.90 -17.02
N LYS A 157 -8.66 14.22 -17.64
CA LYS A 157 -9.84 14.68 -16.90
C LYS A 157 -10.28 13.66 -15.86
N THR A 158 -10.37 12.38 -16.24
CA THR A 158 -10.69 11.27 -15.34
C THR A 158 -9.71 11.21 -14.17
N THR A 159 -8.41 11.38 -14.44
CA THR A 159 -7.36 11.41 -13.41
C THR A 159 -7.52 12.58 -12.45
N VAL A 160 -7.82 13.79 -12.95
CA VAL A 160 -8.10 14.96 -12.10
C VAL A 160 -9.31 14.70 -11.21
N PHE A 161 -10.42 14.20 -11.76
CA PHE A 161 -11.59 13.84 -10.97
C PHE A 161 -11.28 12.78 -9.91
N GLY A 162 -10.46 11.79 -10.25
CA GLY A 162 -10.02 10.77 -9.31
C GLY A 162 -9.23 11.35 -8.14
N MET A 163 -8.24 12.20 -8.44
CA MET A 163 -7.42 12.87 -7.43
C MET A 163 -8.25 13.79 -6.52
N THR A 164 -9.13 14.63 -7.09
CA THR A 164 -9.93 15.57 -6.29
C THR A 164 -11.09 14.90 -5.56
N GLY A 165 -11.73 13.92 -6.18
CA GLY A 165 -12.94 13.27 -5.67
C GLY A 165 -12.65 12.24 -4.58
N HIS A 166 -11.55 11.50 -4.70
CA HIS A 166 -11.15 10.51 -3.69
C HIS A 166 -10.26 11.08 -2.59
N ALA A 167 -9.70 12.29 -2.78
CA ALA A 167 -8.85 12.99 -1.81
C ALA A 167 -7.78 12.06 -1.18
N PRO A 168 -6.82 11.58 -1.97
CA PRO A 168 -5.79 10.65 -1.52
C PRO A 168 -4.89 11.29 -0.45
N ASP A 169 -4.48 10.49 0.54
CA ASP A 169 -3.51 10.91 1.56
C ASP A 169 -2.08 10.92 1.01
N PHE A 170 -1.79 10.05 0.04
CA PHE A 170 -0.49 9.95 -0.61
C PHE A 170 -0.61 9.74 -2.12
N ALA A 171 0.42 10.15 -2.86
CA ALA A 171 0.58 9.82 -4.26
C ALA A 171 1.78 8.87 -4.47
N MET A 172 1.54 7.75 -5.14
CA MET A 172 2.56 6.82 -5.62
C MET A 172 2.86 7.12 -7.08
N LEU A 173 3.99 7.79 -7.34
CA LEU A 173 4.46 8.09 -8.69
C LEU A 173 5.25 6.92 -9.27
N MET A 174 4.68 6.25 -10.27
CA MET A 174 5.30 5.14 -10.97
C MET A 174 6.01 5.59 -12.24
N ILE A 175 7.28 5.22 -12.35
CA ILE A 175 8.17 5.57 -13.46
C ILE A 175 8.70 4.27 -14.08
N GLY A 176 8.40 4.06 -15.37
CA GLY A 176 8.98 2.95 -16.12
C GLY A 176 10.49 3.15 -16.28
N ALA A 177 11.29 2.21 -15.80
CA ALA A 177 12.76 2.29 -15.86
C ALA A 177 13.31 2.41 -17.29
N ASN A 178 12.58 1.87 -18.27
CA ASN A 178 12.90 1.95 -19.69
C ASN A 178 12.60 3.33 -20.32
N ALA A 179 11.73 4.13 -19.72
CA ALA A 179 11.22 5.38 -20.29
C ALA A 179 11.64 6.63 -19.50
N GLY A 180 11.81 6.51 -18.18
CA GLY A 180 12.08 7.65 -17.31
C GLY A 180 10.90 8.63 -17.19
N VAL A 181 11.20 9.89 -16.90
CA VAL A 181 10.21 10.94 -16.64
C VAL A 181 9.75 11.60 -17.95
N ILE A 182 8.71 11.02 -18.56
CA ILE A 182 8.16 11.49 -19.84
C ILE A 182 6.65 11.69 -19.80
N GLY A 183 6.16 12.55 -20.69
CA GLY A 183 4.74 12.77 -20.95
C GLY A 183 3.91 12.96 -19.67
N MET A 184 2.92 12.09 -19.50
CA MET A 184 1.95 12.16 -18.41
C MET A 184 2.55 12.02 -17.01
N THR A 185 3.77 11.48 -16.86
CA THR A 185 4.46 11.48 -15.56
C THR A 185 4.67 12.90 -15.04
N LYS A 186 5.02 13.86 -15.91
CA LYS A 186 5.22 15.26 -15.51
C LYS A 186 3.91 15.93 -15.13
N GLU A 187 2.88 15.72 -15.94
CA GLU A 187 1.53 16.23 -15.70
C GLU A 187 0.96 15.70 -14.38
N HIS A 188 1.05 14.40 -14.15
CA HIS A 188 0.57 13.78 -12.92
C HIS A 188 1.35 14.22 -11.69
N LEU A 189 2.68 14.40 -11.78
CA LEU A 189 3.47 14.98 -10.71
C LEU A 189 3.02 16.43 -10.43
N GLY A 190 2.78 17.22 -11.47
CA GLY A 190 2.24 18.58 -11.34
C GLY A 190 0.88 18.59 -10.63
N LEU A 191 -0.03 17.70 -11.00
CA LEU A 191 -1.33 17.55 -10.34
C LEU A 191 -1.20 17.14 -8.87
N ALA A 192 -0.34 16.17 -8.55
CA ALA A 192 -0.12 15.73 -7.18
C ALA A 192 0.46 16.85 -6.30
N LEU A 193 1.33 17.71 -6.85
CA LEU A 193 1.88 18.86 -6.15
C LEU A 193 0.88 20.01 -6.00
N ALA A 194 -0.03 20.18 -6.97
CA ALA A 194 -1.02 21.26 -6.94
C ALA A 194 -2.22 20.97 -6.03
N LEU A 195 -2.49 19.70 -5.76
CA LEU A 195 -3.62 19.24 -4.92
C LEU A 195 -3.23 18.96 -3.46
N ASN A 196 -1.96 19.19 -3.10
CA ASN A 196 -1.43 19.09 -1.73
C ASN A 196 -1.37 20.46 -1.03
#